data_AF-A0A930A6F5-F1
#
_entry.id   AF-A0A930A6F5-F1
#
_cell.length_a   1.000
_cell.length_b   1.000
_cell.length_c   1.000
_cell.angle_alpha   90.00
_cell.angle_beta   90.00
_cell.angle_gamma   90.00
#
_symmetry.space_group_name_H-M   'P 1'
#
loop_
_entity.id
_entity.type
_entity.pdbx_description
1 polymer ?
#
loop_
_entity_poly.entity_id
_entity_poly.type
_entity_poly.pdbx_seq_one_letter_code
_entity_poly.pdbx_strand_id
1 'polypeptide(L)'
;MITSVILANIYPKVEQAFTSKETQRKFSAIVASYVDRNVNRLSTAGPSKRTLFSDMERNKVYDLIDFDPKICKAIVKQSNYIKASWKIVNDPFNLVMMMILRYAKLNKLDQINQLAVTYLTLSMYPSLHYKYFKFEPNEAIMQYTINNLSNKFKVKQVGNILQALVDTTALADKTYDKNIRHANDKELTDYINAYKTRLNSLIKKIRDAFEKDYRSGNYMNTERDNEDENDFKTSDSNSLLIQRIVDQVVLKLSVNGPDSRIVDISAKMNQVSVNETRNTLNQLTQNKDESVNIRALCESILYLYLFNGENHVNDLNGSKFLTFCLAVYKKSNTNDENVIKVKSILDTWIEKYSKTYRKTQRVATLNNFRRALYTFFVFTLQRTK
;
A
#
# COMPACT_ATOMS: atom_id res chain seq x y z
N MET A 1 31.07 -10.02 -26.30
CA MET A 1 30.75 -9.98 -24.85
C MET A 1 29.75 -8.84 -24.61
N ILE A 2 28.69 -9.06 -23.83
CA ILE A 2 27.71 -8.01 -23.51
C ILE A 2 28.32 -7.10 -22.44
N THR A 3 28.19 -5.78 -22.61
CA THR A 3 28.73 -4.79 -21.67
C THR A 3 27.95 -4.75 -20.35
N SER A 4 28.60 -4.25 -19.30
CA SER A 4 28.01 -3.98 -17.98
C SER A 4 28.23 -2.52 -17.59
N VAL A 5 27.96 -1.61 -18.52
CA VAL A 5 28.26 -0.18 -18.40
C VAL A 5 27.43 0.47 -17.30
N ILE A 6 26.15 0.10 -17.18
CA ILE A 6 25.28 0.61 -16.11
C ILE A 6 25.83 0.20 -14.74
N LEU A 7 26.18 -1.07 -14.59
CA LEU A 7 26.75 -1.62 -13.37
C LEU A 7 28.06 -0.90 -13.02
N ALA A 8 28.97 -0.73 -13.98
CA ALA A 8 30.26 -0.10 -13.74
C ALA A 8 30.17 1.38 -13.30
N ASN A 9 29.20 2.14 -13.83
CA ASN A 9 29.16 3.59 -13.64
C ASN A 9 28.13 4.07 -12.60
N ILE A 10 27.04 3.32 -12.37
CA ILE A 10 25.93 3.76 -11.49
C ILE A 10 25.93 3.00 -10.16
N TYR A 11 26.20 1.69 -10.18
CA TYR A 11 26.14 0.86 -8.97
C TYR A 11 27.08 1.32 -7.84
N PRO A 12 28.34 1.75 -8.10
CA PRO A 12 29.24 2.18 -7.02
C PRO A 12 28.66 3.32 -6.15
N LYS A 13 27.95 4.28 -6.77
CA LYS A 13 27.29 5.37 -6.04
C LYS A 13 26.18 4.85 -5.13
N VAL A 14 25.38 3.91 -5.62
CA VAL A 14 24.32 3.27 -4.82
C VAL A 14 24.91 2.46 -3.69
N GLU A 15 25.93 1.64 -3.95
CA GLU A 15 26.59 0.80 -2.95
C GLU A 15 27.23 1.65 -1.83
N GLN A 16 27.93 2.72 -2.20
CA GLN A 16 28.49 3.67 -1.25
C GLN A 16 27.40 4.30 -0.37
N ALA A 17 26.33 4.80 -0.98
CA ALA A 17 25.27 5.49 -0.26
C ALA A 17 24.46 4.55 0.66
N PHE A 18 24.05 3.38 0.15
CA PHE A 18 23.15 2.47 0.84
C PHE A 18 23.83 1.60 1.92
N THR A 19 25.16 1.63 2.03
CA THR A 19 25.85 1.06 3.19
C THR A 19 25.44 1.75 4.49
N SER A 20 25.08 3.03 4.43
CA SER A 20 24.55 3.78 5.57
C SER A 20 23.09 3.41 5.89
N LYS A 21 22.85 3.05 7.15
CA LYS A 21 21.48 2.86 7.69
C LYS A 21 20.65 4.13 7.64
N GLU A 22 21.29 5.29 7.72
CA GLU A 22 20.59 6.58 7.59
C GLU A 22 20.02 6.75 6.18
N THR A 23 20.81 6.43 5.15
CA THR A 23 20.39 6.46 3.75
C THR A 23 19.24 5.48 3.50
N GLN A 24 19.34 4.25 4.02
CA GLN A 24 18.25 3.27 3.95
C GLN A 24 16.96 3.81 4.58
N ARG A 25 17.05 4.47 5.74
CA ARG A 25 15.89 5.09 6.41
C ARG A 25 15.32 6.26 5.63
N LYS A 26 16.16 7.14 5.05
CA LYS A 26 15.75 8.26 4.21
C LYS A 26 15.03 7.76 2.95
N PHE A 27 15.54 6.71 2.31
CA PHE A 27 14.86 6.05 1.20
C PHE A 27 13.47 5.55 1.59
N SER A 28 13.35 4.82 2.71
CA SER A 28 12.05 4.37 3.21
C SER A 28 11.07 5.53 3.45
N ALA A 29 11.56 6.64 4.02
CA ALA A 29 10.75 7.84 4.24
C ALA A 29 10.28 8.50 2.93
N ILE A 30 11.11 8.52 1.88
CA ILE A 30 10.73 9.03 0.55
C ILE A 30 9.56 8.21 -0.01
N VAL A 31 9.66 6.89 0.00
CA VAL A 31 8.61 6.00 -0.52
C VAL A 31 7.33 6.13 0.30
N ALA A 32 7.45 6.09 1.63
CA ALA A 32 6.34 6.26 2.56
C ALA A 32 5.58 7.58 2.35
N SER A 33 6.32 8.69 2.23
CA SER A 33 5.75 10.02 1.99
C SER A 33 5.03 10.12 0.65
N TYR A 34 5.54 9.46 -0.39
CA TYR A 34 4.85 9.42 -1.68
C TYR A 34 3.53 8.64 -1.60
N VAL A 35 3.54 7.46 -0.96
CA VAL A 35 2.34 6.63 -0.81
C VAL A 35 1.30 7.34 0.06
N ASP A 36 1.69 7.91 1.19
CA ASP A 36 0.75 8.59 2.10
C ASP A 36 0.06 9.78 1.43
N ARG A 37 0.81 10.64 0.72
CA ARG A 37 0.24 11.75 -0.06
C ARG A 37 -0.71 11.31 -1.18
N ASN A 38 -0.57 10.09 -1.66
CA ASN A 38 -1.37 9.55 -2.76
C ASN A 38 -2.33 8.45 -2.32
N VAL A 39 -2.50 8.21 -1.02
CA VAL A 39 -3.25 7.05 -0.50
C VAL A 39 -4.68 7.01 -1.04
N ASN A 40 -5.36 8.17 -1.08
CA ASN A 40 -6.73 8.31 -1.59
C ASN A 40 -6.87 7.96 -3.08
N ARG A 41 -5.78 8.06 -3.85
CA ARG A 41 -5.73 7.72 -5.28
C ARG A 41 -5.27 6.29 -5.51
N LEU A 42 -4.53 5.72 -4.56
CA LEU A 42 -3.88 4.41 -4.63
C LEU A 42 -4.70 3.30 -3.98
N SER A 43 -5.63 3.66 -3.10
CA SER A 43 -6.56 2.76 -2.42
C SER A 43 -7.86 2.51 -3.21
N THR A 44 -7.98 3.02 -4.44
CA THR A 44 -9.19 2.82 -5.25
C THR A 44 -9.25 1.39 -5.80
N ALA A 45 -10.47 0.87 -6.00
CA ALA A 45 -10.70 -0.50 -6.46
C ALA A 45 -10.02 -0.81 -7.80
N GLY A 46 -9.93 0.17 -8.69
CA GLY A 46 -9.22 0.08 -9.97
C GLY A 46 -8.41 1.34 -10.26
N PRO A 47 -7.92 1.52 -11.49
CA PRO A 47 -7.18 2.72 -11.91
C PRO A 47 -8.11 3.93 -12.12
N SER A 48 -8.91 4.26 -11.11
CA SER A 48 -9.88 5.36 -11.17
C SER A 48 -9.24 6.73 -11.07
N LYS A 49 -8.15 6.83 -10.31
CA LYS A 49 -7.44 8.07 -10.06
C LYS A 49 -6.01 7.99 -10.55
N ARG A 50 -5.51 9.11 -11.06
CA ARG A 50 -4.11 9.21 -11.51
C ARG A 50 -3.26 9.88 -10.44
N THR A 51 -2.11 9.31 -10.13
CA THR A 51 -1.10 9.98 -9.28
C THR A 51 -0.17 10.85 -10.12
N LEU A 52 0.55 11.76 -9.46
CA LEU A 52 1.59 12.57 -10.10
C LEU A 52 2.96 12.09 -9.62
N PHE A 53 3.82 11.67 -10.55
CA PHE A 53 5.21 11.35 -10.28
C PHE A 53 6.10 12.32 -11.06
N SER A 54 6.48 13.42 -10.40
CA SER A 54 7.23 14.52 -11.02
C SER A 54 8.75 14.34 -10.90
N ASP A 55 9.50 15.23 -11.55
CA ASP A 55 10.95 15.28 -11.41
C ASP A 55 11.38 15.57 -9.97
N MET A 56 10.57 16.27 -9.17
CA MET A 56 10.83 16.44 -7.74
C MET A 56 10.88 15.10 -7.00
N GLU A 57 10.03 14.13 -7.37
CA GLU A 57 10.04 12.80 -6.75
C GLU A 57 11.24 11.96 -7.20
N ARG A 58 11.73 12.18 -8.43
CA ARG A 58 12.94 11.56 -8.96
C ARG A 58 14.19 12.12 -8.28
N ASN A 59 14.28 13.44 -8.14
CA ASN A 59 15.42 14.14 -7.55
C ASN A 59 15.69 13.71 -6.11
N LYS A 60 14.66 13.45 -5.30
CA LYS A 60 14.85 12.89 -3.94
C LYS A 60 15.72 11.64 -3.89
N VAL A 61 15.65 10.77 -4.91
CA VAL A 61 16.47 9.55 -5.00
C VAL A 61 17.85 9.87 -5.55
N TYR A 62 17.94 10.79 -6.51
CA TYR A 62 19.23 11.23 -7.06
C TYR A 62 20.10 11.91 -6.01
N ASP A 63 19.52 12.82 -5.22
CA ASP A 63 20.17 13.53 -4.12
C ASP A 63 20.65 12.55 -3.04
N LEU A 64 19.89 11.46 -2.80
CA LEU A 64 20.22 10.43 -1.82
C LEU A 64 21.54 9.71 -2.15
N ILE A 65 21.88 9.59 -3.43
CA ILE A 65 23.05 8.85 -3.92
C ILE A 65 24.08 9.75 -4.61
N ASP A 66 23.92 11.07 -4.50
CA ASP A 66 24.75 12.07 -5.19
C ASP A 66 24.92 11.77 -6.69
N PHE A 67 23.80 11.67 -7.41
CA PHE A 67 23.77 11.31 -8.82
C PHE A 67 23.20 12.42 -9.70
N ASP A 68 23.96 12.89 -10.68
CA ASP A 68 23.45 13.80 -11.71
C ASP A 68 22.74 13.01 -12.83
N PRO A 69 21.42 13.14 -13.03
CA PRO A 69 20.73 12.44 -14.12
C PRO A 69 21.23 12.82 -15.51
N LYS A 70 21.89 13.98 -15.69
CA LYS A 70 22.39 14.43 -17.00
C LYS A 70 23.53 13.57 -17.55
N ILE A 71 24.35 12.96 -16.68
CA ILE A 71 25.47 12.11 -17.14
C ILE A 71 24.99 10.75 -17.67
N CYS A 72 23.74 10.36 -17.37
CA CYS A 72 23.19 9.07 -17.72
C CYS A 72 23.21 8.79 -19.24
N LYS A 73 22.90 9.80 -20.06
CA LYS A 73 22.92 9.65 -21.53
C LYS A 73 24.32 9.32 -22.05
N ALA A 74 25.37 9.90 -21.45
CA ALA A 74 26.75 9.62 -21.83
C ALA A 74 27.18 8.22 -21.39
N ILE A 75 26.76 7.79 -20.18
CA ILE A 75 27.00 6.43 -19.68
C ILE A 75 26.36 5.41 -20.63
N VAL A 76 25.05 5.50 -20.87
CA VAL A 76 24.31 4.50 -21.67
C VAL A 76 24.84 4.35 -23.10
N LYS A 77 25.38 5.42 -23.70
CA LYS A 77 26.01 5.39 -25.02
C LYS A 77 27.25 4.50 -25.12
N GLN A 78 27.90 4.18 -24.01
CA GLN A 78 29.05 3.27 -23.98
C GLN A 78 28.62 1.80 -24.10
N SER A 79 27.33 1.51 -23.89
CA SER A 79 26.79 0.16 -24.02
C SER A 79 26.75 -0.27 -25.48
N ASN A 80 27.21 -1.50 -25.76
CA ASN A 80 27.07 -2.10 -27.10
C ASN A 80 25.70 -2.74 -27.34
N TYR A 81 24.83 -2.75 -26.34
CA TYR A 81 23.52 -3.40 -26.39
C TYR A 81 22.35 -2.39 -26.40
N ILE A 82 22.43 -1.34 -25.58
CA ILE A 82 21.30 -0.44 -25.35
C ILE A 82 21.14 0.53 -26.53
N LYS A 83 19.95 0.54 -27.13
CA LYS A 83 19.61 1.48 -28.21
C LYS A 83 19.03 2.78 -27.65
N ALA A 84 19.39 3.91 -28.25
CA ALA A 84 18.88 5.23 -27.87
C ALA A 84 17.35 5.36 -27.99
N SER A 85 16.71 4.57 -28.86
CA SER A 85 15.24 4.55 -29.01
C SER A 85 14.51 3.92 -27.82
N TRP A 86 15.21 3.16 -26.98
CA TRP A 86 14.60 2.42 -25.87
C TRP A 86 14.42 3.32 -24.64
N LYS A 87 13.40 4.20 -24.71
CA LYS A 87 13.13 5.23 -23.69
C LYS A 87 13.11 4.71 -22.25
N ILE A 88 12.56 3.51 -22.01
CA ILE A 88 12.44 2.96 -20.65
C ILE A 88 13.81 2.58 -20.05
N VAL A 89 14.73 2.09 -20.88
CA VAL A 89 16.08 1.67 -20.45
C VAL A 89 16.99 2.88 -20.33
N ASN A 90 16.75 3.93 -21.13
CA ASN A 90 17.51 5.18 -21.11
C ASN A 90 17.02 6.16 -20.03
N ASP A 91 15.97 5.82 -19.28
CA ASP A 91 15.46 6.66 -18.20
C ASP A 91 16.39 6.57 -16.97
N PRO A 92 16.99 7.68 -16.52
CA PRO A 92 17.97 7.64 -15.43
C PRO A 92 17.39 7.13 -14.11
N PHE A 93 16.10 7.40 -13.85
CA PHE A 93 15.44 6.94 -12.64
C PHE A 93 15.32 5.42 -12.62
N ASN A 94 14.89 4.82 -13.74
CA ASN A 94 14.79 3.36 -13.83
C ASN A 94 16.14 2.67 -13.62
N LEU A 95 17.21 3.23 -14.17
CA LEU A 95 18.57 2.70 -14.01
C LEU A 95 19.03 2.76 -12.55
N VAL A 96 18.85 3.90 -11.88
CA VAL A 96 19.17 4.07 -10.46
C VAL A 96 18.34 3.11 -9.59
N MET A 97 17.03 3.02 -9.83
CA MET A 97 16.15 2.12 -9.07
C MET A 97 16.52 0.64 -9.25
N MET A 98 16.94 0.21 -10.45
CA MET A 98 17.47 -1.13 -10.67
C MET A 98 18.74 -1.39 -9.86
N MET A 99 19.62 -0.41 -9.72
CA MET A 99 20.82 -0.54 -8.89
C MET A 99 20.49 -0.62 -7.39
N ILE A 100 19.48 0.12 -6.92
CA ILE A 100 18.96 0.00 -5.54
C ILE A 100 18.37 -1.40 -5.30
N LEU A 101 17.58 -1.92 -6.24
CA LEU A 101 17.03 -3.29 -6.19
C LEU A 101 18.15 -4.34 -6.13
N ARG A 102 19.18 -4.19 -6.97
CA ARG A 102 20.37 -5.05 -6.94
C ARG A 102 21.05 -5.02 -5.57
N TYR A 103 21.34 -3.84 -5.04
CA TYR A 103 21.98 -3.68 -3.73
C TYR A 103 21.17 -4.38 -2.62
N ALA A 104 19.85 -4.15 -2.60
CA ALA A 104 18.96 -4.76 -1.62
C ALA A 104 18.99 -6.30 -1.70
N LYS A 105 18.99 -6.87 -2.91
CA LYS A 105 19.03 -8.32 -3.13
C LYS A 105 20.36 -8.96 -2.74
N LEU A 106 21.48 -8.30 -3.03
CA LEU A 106 22.81 -8.80 -2.65
C LEU A 106 23.01 -8.78 -1.14
N ASN A 107 22.50 -7.75 -0.47
CA ASN A 107 22.63 -7.55 0.97
C ASN A 107 21.45 -8.12 1.79
N LYS A 108 20.53 -8.86 1.15
CA LYS A 108 19.34 -9.47 1.79
C LYS A 108 18.50 -8.46 2.59
N LEU A 109 18.32 -7.27 2.03
CA LEU A 109 17.52 -6.19 2.60
C LEU A 109 16.09 -6.24 2.06
N ASP A 110 15.30 -7.23 2.49
CA ASP A 110 13.97 -7.52 1.93
C ASP A 110 13.01 -6.31 1.99
N GLN A 111 13.04 -5.55 3.09
CA GLN A 111 12.22 -4.35 3.23
C GLN A 111 12.59 -3.27 2.20
N ILE A 112 13.88 -3.02 1.99
CA ILE A 112 14.35 -2.05 1.00
C ILE A 112 14.01 -2.54 -0.41
N ASN A 113 14.14 -3.84 -0.68
CA ASN A 113 13.72 -4.42 -1.95
C ASN A 113 12.22 -4.17 -2.19
N GLN A 114 11.36 -4.45 -1.22
CA GLN A 114 9.91 -4.23 -1.34
C GLN A 114 9.56 -2.75 -1.59
N LEU A 115 10.22 -1.83 -0.89
CA LEU A 115 10.03 -0.39 -1.07
C LEU A 115 10.52 0.07 -2.45
N ALA A 116 11.65 -0.45 -2.92
CA ALA A 116 12.19 -0.14 -4.24
C ALA A 116 11.31 -0.67 -5.38
N VAL A 117 10.78 -1.90 -5.26
CA VAL A 117 9.79 -2.45 -6.19
C VAL A 117 8.55 -1.54 -6.23
N THR A 118 8.05 -1.16 -5.05
CA THR A 118 6.88 -0.29 -4.92
C THR A 118 7.10 1.06 -5.60
N TYR A 119 8.21 1.72 -5.32
CA TYR A 119 8.49 3.06 -5.84
C TYR A 119 8.76 3.07 -7.35
N LEU A 120 9.50 2.09 -7.86
CA LEU A 120 9.70 1.92 -9.30
C LEU A 120 8.37 1.69 -10.02
N THR A 121 7.49 0.85 -9.44
CA THR A 121 6.15 0.60 -9.97
C THR A 121 5.31 1.88 -10.03
N LEU A 122 5.31 2.64 -8.95
CA LEU A 122 4.57 3.90 -8.83
C LEU A 122 5.10 4.99 -9.78
N SER A 123 6.38 4.98 -10.13
CA SER A 123 6.94 5.90 -11.12
C SER A 123 6.41 5.66 -12.55
N MET A 124 6.06 4.41 -12.88
CA MET A 124 5.54 4.05 -14.19
C MET A 124 4.01 4.24 -14.30
N TYR A 125 3.31 4.15 -13.17
CA TYR A 125 1.86 4.14 -13.14
C TYR A 125 1.19 5.35 -13.80
N PRO A 126 1.58 6.62 -13.53
CA PRO A 126 0.92 7.78 -14.14
C PRO A 126 0.92 7.76 -15.67
N SER A 127 2.04 7.36 -16.27
CA SER A 127 2.19 7.31 -17.74
C SER A 127 1.33 6.20 -18.34
N LEU A 128 1.25 5.04 -17.68
CA LEU A 128 0.42 3.91 -18.10
C LEU A 128 -1.06 4.20 -17.89
N HIS A 129 -1.43 4.85 -16.79
CA HIS A 129 -2.78 5.32 -16.53
C HIS A 129 -3.23 6.24 -17.67
N TYR A 130 -2.49 7.30 -17.96
CA TYR A 130 -2.83 8.24 -19.03
C TYR A 130 -2.94 7.59 -20.42
N LYS A 131 -2.08 6.61 -20.72
CA LYS A 131 -2.12 5.85 -21.98
C LYS A 131 -3.47 5.16 -22.21
N TYR A 132 -4.08 4.61 -21.17
CA TYR A 132 -5.33 3.84 -21.29
C TYR A 132 -6.58 4.62 -20.88
N PHE A 133 -6.42 5.54 -19.93
CA PHE A 133 -7.44 6.40 -19.37
C PHE A 133 -6.99 7.86 -19.53
N LYS A 134 -7.30 8.43 -20.71
CA LYS A 134 -6.98 9.84 -21.02
C LYS A 134 -7.56 10.78 -19.97
N PHE A 135 -8.78 10.47 -19.51
CA PHE A 135 -9.48 11.10 -18.39
C PHE A 135 -9.67 10.08 -17.26
N GLU A 136 -9.76 10.56 -16.02
CA GLU A 136 -10.07 9.70 -14.87
C GLU A 136 -11.44 9.03 -15.09
N PRO A 137 -11.52 7.69 -15.11
CA PRO A 137 -12.79 7.01 -15.35
C PRO A 137 -13.73 7.19 -14.17
N ASN A 138 -15.04 7.10 -14.43
CA ASN A 138 -16.06 7.13 -13.38
C ASN A 138 -15.82 5.98 -12.37
N GLU A 139 -15.71 6.32 -11.08
CA GLU A 139 -15.39 5.37 -10.03
C GLU A 139 -16.45 4.28 -9.84
N ALA A 140 -17.73 4.60 -10.02
CA ALA A 140 -18.84 3.67 -9.84
C ALA A 140 -18.88 2.59 -10.92
N ILE A 141 -18.62 2.99 -12.18
CA ILE A 141 -18.43 2.05 -13.29
C ILE A 141 -17.20 1.19 -13.05
N MET A 142 -16.09 1.79 -12.60
CA MET A 142 -14.87 1.04 -12.31
C MET A 142 -15.09 0.01 -11.20
N GLN A 143 -15.76 0.37 -10.10
CA GLN A 143 -16.08 -0.57 -9.02
C GLN A 143 -16.95 -1.72 -9.53
N TYR A 144 -18.01 -1.43 -10.30
CA TYR A 144 -18.82 -2.47 -10.95
C TYR A 144 -17.95 -3.40 -11.79
N THR A 145 -17.08 -2.84 -12.65
CA THR A 145 -16.18 -3.62 -13.49
C THR A 145 -15.31 -4.55 -12.64
N ILE A 146 -14.61 -4.02 -11.63
CA ILE A 146 -13.71 -4.82 -10.79
C ILE A 146 -14.47 -5.93 -10.05
N ASN A 147 -15.65 -5.64 -9.52
CA ASN A 147 -16.50 -6.61 -8.83
C ASN A 147 -16.94 -7.76 -9.76
N ASN A 148 -17.16 -7.48 -11.04
CA ASN A 148 -17.58 -8.46 -12.04
C ASN A 148 -16.43 -9.13 -12.81
N LEU A 149 -15.17 -8.76 -12.56
CA LEU A 149 -14.02 -9.50 -13.10
C LEU A 149 -13.97 -10.93 -12.54
N SER A 150 -13.28 -11.84 -13.23
CA SER A 150 -13.01 -13.17 -12.63
C SER A 150 -11.96 -13.08 -11.52
N ASN A 151 -11.93 -14.04 -10.58
CA ASN A 151 -10.89 -14.12 -9.54
C ASN A 151 -9.47 -14.35 -10.09
N LYS A 152 -9.29 -14.53 -11.41
CA LYS A 152 -7.97 -14.55 -12.06
C LYS A 152 -7.33 -13.16 -12.13
N PHE A 153 -8.10 -12.09 -11.96
CA PHE A 153 -7.61 -10.72 -11.99
C PHE A 153 -7.05 -10.31 -10.64
N LYS A 154 -5.77 -9.92 -10.62
CA LYS A 154 -5.08 -9.58 -9.38
C LYS A 154 -5.75 -8.46 -8.59
N VAL A 155 -6.26 -7.45 -9.30
CA VAL A 155 -7.00 -6.31 -8.72
C VAL A 155 -8.27 -6.75 -7.97
N LYS A 156 -8.97 -7.78 -8.45
CA LYS A 156 -10.15 -8.34 -7.76
C LYS A 156 -9.75 -9.11 -6.48
N GLN A 157 -8.61 -9.80 -6.49
CA GLN A 157 -8.13 -10.55 -5.33
C GLN A 157 -7.69 -9.63 -4.18
N VAL A 158 -7.06 -8.50 -4.50
CA VAL A 158 -6.39 -7.63 -3.51
C VAL A 158 -7.18 -6.38 -3.14
N GLY A 159 -8.24 -6.06 -3.90
CA GLY A 159 -9.19 -5.00 -3.60
C GLY A 159 -8.77 -3.58 -3.95
N ASN A 160 -7.46 -3.29 -4.09
CA ASN A 160 -6.98 -1.94 -4.46
C ASN A 160 -5.91 -1.93 -5.56
N ILE A 161 -5.80 -0.80 -6.26
CA ILE A 161 -4.90 -0.64 -7.41
C ILE A 161 -3.43 -0.70 -7.02
N LEU A 162 -3.01 -0.17 -5.86
CA LEU A 162 -1.61 -0.22 -5.46
C LEU A 162 -1.11 -1.65 -5.27
N GLN A 163 -1.83 -2.46 -4.48
CA GLN A 163 -1.43 -3.84 -4.27
C GLN A 163 -1.44 -4.65 -5.58
N ALA A 164 -2.41 -4.37 -6.47
CA ALA A 164 -2.47 -5.02 -7.78
C ALA A 164 -1.23 -4.71 -8.64
N LEU A 165 -0.80 -3.45 -8.66
CA LEU A 165 0.39 -3.00 -9.36
C LEU A 165 1.67 -3.63 -8.75
N VAL A 166 1.82 -3.55 -7.42
CA VAL A 166 3.02 -4.02 -6.71
C VAL A 166 3.16 -5.53 -6.76
N ASP A 167 2.07 -6.29 -6.61
CA ASP A 167 2.17 -7.75 -6.73
C ASP A 167 2.53 -8.18 -8.15
N THR A 168 2.05 -7.45 -9.15
CA THR A 168 2.36 -7.70 -10.56
C THR A 168 3.86 -7.51 -10.85
N THR A 169 4.47 -6.48 -10.26
CA THR A 169 5.90 -6.18 -10.43
C THR A 169 6.79 -6.96 -9.46
N ALA A 170 6.32 -7.31 -8.27
CA ALA A 170 7.03 -8.21 -7.35
C ALA A 170 7.17 -9.61 -7.95
N LEU A 171 6.17 -10.11 -8.67
CA LEU A 171 6.31 -11.34 -9.46
C LEU A 171 7.38 -11.17 -10.56
N ALA A 172 7.46 -9.98 -11.16
CA ALA A 172 8.49 -9.68 -12.15
C ALA A 172 9.89 -9.68 -11.55
N ASP A 173 10.04 -8.99 -10.42
CA ASP A 173 11.26 -8.95 -9.62
C ASP A 173 11.75 -10.36 -9.27
N LYS A 174 10.84 -11.22 -8.80
CA LYS A 174 11.15 -12.62 -8.48
C LYS A 174 11.56 -13.43 -9.70
N THR A 175 10.85 -13.26 -10.82
CA THR A 175 11.13 -14.01 -12.07
C THR A 175 12.52 -13.68 -12.62
N TYR A 176 12.93 -12.40 -12.53
CA TYR A 176 14.18 -11.89 -13.10
C TYR A 176 15.24 -11.63 -12.01
N ASP A 177 15.17 -12.33 -10.88
CA ASP A 177 16.09 -12.14 -9.74
C ASP A 177 17.56 -12.37 -10.13
N LYS A 178 17.83 -13.38 -10.97
CA LYS A 178 19.18 -13.66 -11.47
C LYS A 178 19.72 -12.49 -12.31
N ASN A 179 18.89 -11.96 -13.20
CA ASN A 179 19.24 -10.86 -14.11
C ASN A 179 19.65 -9.60 -13.34
N ILE A 180 18.91 -9.23 -12.30
CA ILE A 180 19.21 -8.02 -11.53
C ILE A 180 20.42 -8.19 -10.59
N ARG A 181 20.75 -9.43 -10.19
CA ARG A 181 21.97 -9.72 -9.41
C ARG A 181 23.23 -9.64 -10.27
N HIS A 182 23.21 -10.25 -11.45
CA HIS A 182 24.35 -10.24 -12.38
C HIS A 182 24.51 -8.88 -13.08
N ALA A 183 23.39 -8.32 -13.57
CA ALA A 183 23.24 -6.93 -14.00
C ALA A 183 24.12 -6.51 -15.18
N ASN A 184 24.30 -7.36 -16.20
CA ASN A 184 24.77 -6.86 -17.49
C ASN A 184 23.69 -6.03 -18.21
N ASP A 185 24.07 -5.23 -19.21
CA ASP A 185 23.18 -4.25 -19.83
C ASP A 185 21.94 -4.91 -20.49
N LYS A 186 22.08 -6.13 -21.03
CA LYS A 186 20.97 -6.92 -21.58
C LYS A 186 20.01 -7.38 -20.48
N GLU A 187 20.55 -7.94 -19.41
CA GLU A 187 19.76 -8.45 -18.29
C GLU A 187 18.95 -7.35 -17.61
N LEU A 188 19.53 -6.16 -17.44
CA LEU A 188 18.83 -4.98 -16.93
C LEU A 188 17.73 -4.51 -17.88
N THR A 189 18.01 -4.56 -19.19
CA THR A 189 17.01 -4.27 -20.23
C THR A 189 15.83 -5.25 -20.16
N ASP A 190 16.11 -6.55 -20.04
CA ASP A 190 15.09 -7.59 -19.92
C ASP A 190 14.26 -7.40 -18.64
N TYR A 191 14.93 -7.07 -17.53
CA TYR A 191 14.29 -6.83 -16.23
C TYR A 191 13.28 -5.67 -16.28
N ILE A 192 13.69 -4.49 -16.76
CA ILE A 192 12.81 -3.31 -16.78
C ILE A 192 11.67 -3.44 -17.81
N ASN A 193 11.92 -4.12 -18.93
CA ASN A 193 10.87 -4.40 -19.90
C ASN A 193 9.83 -5.40 -19.36
N ALA A 194 10.24 -6.34 -18.52
CA ALA A 194 9.32 -7.25 -17.86
C ALA A 194 8.34 -6.50 -16.92
N TYR A 195 8.82 -5.49 -16.20
CA TYR A 195 7.97 -4.59 -15.39
C TYR A 195 6.95 -3.88 -16.28
N LYS A 196 7.43 -3.17 -17.31
CA LYS A 196 6.59 -2.40 -18.24
C LYS A 196 5.52 -3.27 -18.88
N THR A 197 5.90 -4.44 -19.38
CA THR A 197 5.01 -5.33 -20.12
C THR A 197 3.89 -5.86 -19.22
N ARG A 198 4.23 -6.28 -17.99
CA ARG A 198 3.24 -6.78 -17.03
C ARG A 198 2.29 -5.68 -16.55
N LEU A 199 2.81 -4.49 -16.20
CA LEU A 199 1.98 -3.35 -15.82
C LEU A 199 1.08 -2.89 -16.96
N ASN A 200 1.62 -2.78 -18.17
CA ASN A 200 0.85 -2.44 -19.36
C ASN A 200 -0.28 -3.44 -19.61
N SER A 201 -0.01 -4.74 -19.43
CA SER A 201 -1.02 -5.79 -19.60
C SER A 201 -2.10 -5.75 -18.53
N LEU A 202 -1.74 -5.47 -17.27
CA LEU A 202 -2.71 -5.31 -16.17
C LEU A 202 -3.69 -4.18 -16.47
N ILE A 203 -3.18 -2.98 -16.74
CA ILE A 203 -4.02 -1.80 -16.97
C ILE A 203 -4.86 -1.94 -18.25
N LYS A 204 -4.28 -2.50 -19.33
CA LYS A 204 -5.03 -2.75 -20.57
C LYS A 204 -6.24 -3.64 -20.34
N LYS A 205 -6.07 -4.77 -19.64
CA LYS A 205 -7.19 -5.69 -19.42
C LYS A 205 -8.30 -5.07 -18.57
N ILE A 206 -7.94 -4.24 -17.58
CA ILE A 206 -8.94 -3.49 -16.80
C ILE A 206 -9.65 -2.48 -17.70
N ARG A 207 -8.91 -1.76 -18.56
CA ARG A 207 -9.48 -0.80 -19.51
C ARG A 207 -10.45 -1.45 -20.49
N ASP A 208 -10.12 -2.62 -21.02
CA ASP A 208 -10.95 -3.36 -21.95
C ASP A 208 -12.27 -3.80 -21.29
N ALA A 209 -12.20 -4.28 -20.05
CA ALA A 209 -13.39 -4.62 -19.26
C ALA A 209 -14.24 -3.37 -18.94
N PHE A 210 -13.59 -2.29 -18.51
CA PHE A 210 -14.26 -1.03 -18.21
C PHE A 210 -14.98 -0.45 -19.43
N GLU A 211 -14.37 -0.52 -20.63
CA GLU A 211 -15.02 -0.03 -21.85
C GLU A 211 -16.32 -0.78 -22.15
N LYS A 212 -16.33 -2.09 -21.92
CA LYS A 212 -17.51 -2.92 -22.13
C LYS A 212 -18.64 -2.49 -21.20
N ASP A 213 -18.34 -2.28 -19.93
CA ASP A 213 -19.32 -1.85 -18.93
C ASP A 213 -19.80 -0.41 -19.16
N TYR A 214 -18.87 0.50 -19.46
CA TYR A 214 -19.17 1.89 -19.81
C TYR A 214 -20.15 1.99 -20.98
N ARG A 215 -19.90 1.24 -22.07
CA ARG A 215 -20.79 1.22 -23.25
C ARG A 215 -22.14 0.57 -22.98
N SER A 216 -22.19 -0.39 -22.05
CA SER A 216 -23.43 -1.08 -21.68
C SER A 216 -24.27 -0.29 -20.67
N GLY A 217 -23.79 0.86 -20.19
CA GLY A 217 -24.45 1.61 -19.13
C GLY A 217 -24.40 0.90 -17.78
N ASN A 218 -23.48 -0.05 -17.59
CA ASN A 218 -23.32 -0.75 -16.31
C ASN A 218 -22.57 0.16 -15.33
N TYR A 219 -23.22 0.51 -14.23
CA TYR A 219 -22.58 1.21 -13.11
C TYR A 219 -23.07 0.65 -11.79
N MET A 220 -22.25 0.75 -10.75
CA MET A 220 -22.69 0.49 -9.39
C MET A 220 -23.51 1.69 -8.93
N ASN A 221 -24.74 1.49 -8.48
CA ASN A 221 -25.61 2.58 -8.04
C ASN A 221 -24.92 3.38 -6.93
N THR A 222 -24.51 4.59 -7.25
CA THR A 222 -24.01 5.59 -6.30
C THR A 222 -24.96 6.77 -6.43
N GLU A 223 -25.94 6.80 -5.55
CA GLU A 223 -26.91 7.88 -5.28
C GLU A 223 -27.20 8.89 -6.41
N ARG A 224 -28.37 8.76 -7.08
CA ARG A 224 -29.33 9.88 -7.27
C ARG A 224 -30.69 9.46 -7.86
N ASP A 225 -31.70 10.16 -7.35
CA ASP A 225 -33.08 10.41 -7.80
C ASP A 225 -33.99 9.19 -8.07
N ASN A 226 -34.32 8.45 -7.01
CA ASN A 226 -35.58 7.72 -6.95
C ASN A 226 -36.18 7.93 -5.55
N GLU A 227 -37.24 8.74 -5.50
CA GLU A 227 -38.04 9.13 -4.33
C GLU A 227 -38.88 7.99 -3.75
N ASP A 228 -38.40 6.74 -3.74
CA ASP A 228 -39.12 5.68 -3.03
C ASP A 228 -38.21 4.62 -2.37
N GLU A 229 -38.65 4.26 -1.16
CA GLU A 229 -38.23 3.24 -0.20
C GLU A 229 -36.90 3.43 0.57
N ASN A 230 -37.08 4.04 1.75
CA ASN A 230 -36.15 4.21 2.87
C ASN A 230 -35.78 2.84 3.49
N ASP A 231 -34.58 2.33 3.18
CA ASP A 231 -33.55 1.85 4.14
C ASP A 231 -32.40 1.12 3.42
N PHE A 232 -32.68 0.54 2.24
CA PHE A 232 -31.69 -0.27 1.51
C PHE A 232 -30.59 0.56 0.83
N LYS A 233 -30.89 1.80 0.41
CA LYS A 233 -29.98 2.64 -0.40
C LYS A 233 -28.79 3.23 0.38
N THR A 234 -28.94 3.50 1.68
CA THR A 234 -27.89 4.09 2.53
C THR A 234 -26.83 3.06 2.96
N SER A 235 -27.24 1.80 3.07
CA SER A 235 -26.40 0.67 3.50
C SER A 235 -25.25 0.39 2.51
N ASP A 236 -25.53 0.43 1.20
CA ASP A 236 -24.53 0.18 0.16
C ASP A 236 -23.48 1.30 0.06
N SER A 237 -23.91 2.56 0.17
CA SER A 237 -23.04 3.74 0.17
C SER A 237 -22.05 3.70 1.35
N ASN A 238 -22.55 3.41 2.56
CA ASN A 238 -21.71 3.27 3.75
C ASN A 238 -20.75 2.09 3.64
N SER A 239 -21.19 0.94 3.11
CA SER A 239 -20.34 -0.24 2.93
C SER A 239 -19.15 0.03 1.99
N LEU A 240 -19.37 0.78 0.90
CA LEU A 240 -18.31 1.19 -0.03
C LEU A 240 -17.32 2.16 0.62
N LEU A 241 -17.83 3.12 1.40
CA LEU A 241 -16.99 4.07 2.13
C LEU A 241 -16.15 3.36 3.19
N ILE A 242 -16.71 2.39 3.90
CA ILE A 242 -15.98 1.52 4.84
C ILE A 242 -14.84 0.81 4.11
N GLN A 243 -15.11 0.13 3.00
CA GLN A 243 -14.06 -0.58 2.24
C GLN A 243 -12.92 0.36 1.84
N ARG A 244 -13.24 1.55 1.33
CA ARG A 244 -12.23 2.54 0.93
C ARG A 244 -11.37 2.99 2.11
N ILE A 245 -11.96 3.29 3.27
CA ILE A 245 -11.22 3.71 4.46
C ILE A 245 -10.33 2.58 4.97
N VAL A 246 -10.85 1.36 5.01
CA VAL A 246 -10.09 0.19 5.45
C VAL A 246 -8.92 -0.10 4.51
N ASP A 247 -9.12 0.03 3.21
CA ASP A 247 -8.05 -0.10 2.21
C ASP A 247 -6.93 0.92 2.45
N GLN A 248 -7.28 2.17 2.78
CA GLN A 248 -6.29 3.19 3.11
C GLN A 248 -5.51 2.86 4.39
N VAL A 249 -6.19 2.37 5.43
CA VAL A 249 -5.53 1.95 6.69
C VAL A 249 -4.55 0.81 6.43
N VAL A 250 -5.03 -0.27 5.79
CA VAL A 250 -4.19 -1.45 5.48
C VAL A 250 -2.99 -1.04 4.64
N LEU A 251 -3.21 -0.17 3.65
CA LEU A 251 -2.15 0.30 2.76
C LEU A 251 -1.11 1.15 3.51
N LYS A 252 -1.54 2.12 4.32
CA LYS A 252 -0.62 2.93 5.13
C LYS A 252 0.21 2.07 6.07
N LEU A 253 -0.42 1.11 6.75
CA LEU A 253 0.28 0.22 7.67
C LEU A 253 1.27 -0.71 6.95
N SER A 254 0.93 -1.19 5.76
CA SER A 254 1.81 -2.07 4.98
C SER A 254 3.08 -1.35 4.48
N VAL A 255 2.95 -0.08 4.08
CA VAL A 255 4.08 0.69 3.53
C VAL A 255 4.88 1.40 4.62
N ASN A 256 4.20 2.07 5.54
CA ASN A 256 4.83 2.95 6.53
C ASN A 256 5.11 2.24 7.86
N GLY A 257 4.46 1.10 8.10
CA GLY A 257 4.35 0.52 9.43
C GLY A 257 3.45 1.34 10.36
N PRO A 258 3.40 0.97 11.66
CA PRO A 258 2.63 1.69 12.67
C PRO A 258 3.17 3.11 12.93
N ASP A 259 2.30 4.13 12.94
CA ASP A 259 2.69 5.50 13.35
C ASP A 259 3.12 5.50 14.82
N SER A 260 4.40 5.78 15.06
CA SER A 260 5.00 5.73 16.40
C SER A 260 4.30 6.63 17.42
N ARG A 261 3.75 7.78 17.00
CA ARG A 261 3.01 8.67 17.90
C ARG A 261 1.69 8.04 18.34
N ILE A 262 1.00 7.37 17.42
CA ILE A 262 -0.26 6.67 17.73
C ILE A 262 0.03 5.48 18.66
N VAL A 263 1.11 4.74 18.42
CA VAL A 263 1.55 3.66 19.33
C VAL A 263 1.79 4.18 20.74
N ASP A 264 2.54 5.28 20.87
CA ASP A 264 2.89 5.86 22.16
C ASP A 264 1.64 6.34 22.92
N ILE A 265 0.72 7.04 22.25
CA ILE A 265 -0.54 7.50 22.83
C ILE A 265 -1.38 6.30 23.28
N SER A 266 -1.56 5.30 22.42
CA SER A 266 -2.41 4.14 22.68
C SER A 266 -1.89 3.31 23.86
N ALA A 267 -0.57 3.13 23.95
CA ALA A 267 0.07 2.41 25.06
C ALA A 267 -0.05 3.18 26.38
N LYS A 268 0.25 4.48 26.37
CA LYS A 268 0.18 5.34 27.57
C LYS A 268 -1.24 5.46 28.12
N MET A 269 -2.22 5.67 27.24
CA MET A 269 -3.64 5.77 27.63
C MET A 269 -4.16 4.49 28.32
N ASN A 270 -3.57 3.34 28.00
CA ASN A 270 -3.98 2.05 28.54
C ASN A 270 -2.97 1.47 29.54
N GLN A 271 -1.98 2.28 29.96
CA GLN A 271 -1.00 1.91 31.00
C GLN A 271 -0.24 0.61 30.69
N VAL A 272 0.20 0.45 29.44
CA VAL A 272 1.01 -0.70 29.00
C VAL A 272 2.36 -0.25 28.44
N SER A 273 3.28 -1.20 28.28
CA SER A 273 4.60 -0.91 27.73
C SER A 273 4.50 -0.41 26.29
N VAL A 274 5.02 0.79 26.04
CA VAL A 274 5.14 1.38 24.70
C VAL A 274 5.98 0.48 23.79
N ASN A 275 7.09 -0.05 24.31
CA ASN A 275 8.01 -0.89 23.53
C ASN A 275 7.36 -2.22 23.15
N GLU A 276 6.65 -2.88 24.06
CA GLU A 276 5.95 -4.12 23.75
C GLU A 276 4.83 -3.87 22.71
N THR A 277 4.05 -2.81 22.90
CA THR A 277 2.99 -2.42 21.95
C THR A 277 3.56 -2.16 20.55
N ARG A 278 4.68 -1.42 20.46
CA ARG A 278 5.37 -1.14 19.19
C ARG A 278 5.86 -2.42 18.53
N ASN A 279 6.49 -3.31 19.28
CA ASN A 279 7.01 -4.57 18.76
C ASN A 279 5.91 -5.48 18.24
N THR A 280 4.80 -5.58 18.98
CA THR A 280 3.61 -6.35 18.56
C THR A 280 3.02 -5.78 17.28
N LEU A 281 2.79 -4.47 17.20
CA LEU A 281 2.22 -3.83 16.01
C LEU A 281 3.16 -3.92 14.79
N ASN A 282 4.47 -3.83 14.99
CA ASN A 282 5.44 -4.03 13.91
C ASN A 282 5.39 -5.45 13.36
N GLN A 283 5.37 -6.47 14.22
CA GLN A 283 5.28 -7.88 13.78
C GLN A 283 3.96 -8.16 13.06
N LEU A 284 2.86 -7.61 13.58
CA LEU A 284 1.52 -7.75 13.01
C LEU A 284 1.46 -7.13 11.61
N THR A 285 1.89 -5.88 11.46
CA THR A 285 1.83 -5.15 10.17
C THR A 285 2.80 -5.67 9.12
N GLN A 286 3.89 -6.33 9.53
CA GLN A 286 4.84 -7.00 8.63
C GLN A 286 4.36 -8.38 8.16
N ASN A 287 3.42 -9.00 8.88
CA ASN A 287 2.87 -10.29 8.50
C ASN A 287 1.75 -10.11 7.46
N LYS A 288 1.99 -10.60 6.24
CA LYS A 288 1.03 -10.47 5.12
C LYS A 288 -0.30 -11.17 5.38
N ASP A 289 -0.30 -12.26 6.13
CA ASP A 289 -1.53 -13.02 6.42
C ASP A 289 -2.45 -12.23 7.38
N GLU A 290 -1.87 -11.36 8.22
CA GLU A 290 -2.64 -10.52 9.14
C GLU A 290 -3.36 -9.36 8.46
N SER A 291 -3.07 -9.06 7.18
CA SER A 291 -3.82 -8.08 6.39
C SER A 291 -5.33 -8.35 6.43
N VAL A 292 -5.72 -9.64 6.43
CA VAL A 292 -7.13 -10.03 6.47
C VAL A 292 -7.76 -9.69 7.82
N ASN A 293 -7.03 -9.95 8.92
CA ASN A 293 -7.50 -9.66 10.27
C ASN A 293 -7.53 -8.16 10.58
N ILE A 294 -6.55 -7.39 10.08
CA ILE A 294 -6.56 -5.93 10.18
C ILE A 294 -7.79 -5.36 9.48
N ARG A 295 -8.06 -5.82 8.25
CA ARG A 295 -9.25 -5.41 7.48
C ARG A 295 -10.52 -5.74 8.27
N ALA A 296 -10.67 -6.98 8.69
CA ALA A 296 -11.83 -7.46 9.42
C ALA A 296 -12.08 -6.68 10.72
N LEU A 297 -11.04 -6.34 11.47
CA LEU A 297 -11.13 -5.52 12.68
C LEU A 297 -11.58 -4.09 12.38
N CYS A 298 -10.99 -3.45 11.36
CA CYS A 298 -11.33 -2.09 10.97
C CYS A 298 -12.76 -2.00 10.42
N GLU A 299 -13.17 -2.96 9.59
CA GLU A 299 -14.54 -3.07 9.09
C GLU A 299 -15.52 -3.19 10.26
N SER A 300 -15.30 -4.11 11.20
CA SER A 300 -16.20 -4.26 12.36
C SER A 300 -16.29 -3.01 13.22
N ILE A 301 -15.19 -2.27 13.42
CA ILE A 301 -15.23 -0.98 14.15
C ILE A 301 -16.12 0.04 13.42
N LEU A 302 -15.97 0.15 12.10
CA LEU A 302 -16.73 1.11 11.31
C LEU A 302 -18.20 0.71 11.17
N TYR A 303 -18.51 -0.58 11.01
CA TYR A 303 -19.88 -1.09 11.00
C TYR A 303 -20.61 -0.73 12.30
N LEU A 304 -19.95 -0.98 13.46
CA LEU A 304 -20.49 -0.60 14.77
C LEU A 304 -20.80 0.89 14.85
N TYR A 305 -19.94 1.74 14.28
CA TYR A 305 -20.15 3.18 14.35
C TYR A 305 -21.28 3.65 13.42
N LEU A 306 -21.26 3.23 12.16
CA LEU A 306 -22.06 3.82 11.08
C LEU A 306 -23.46 3.24 10.95
N PHE A 307 -23.70 1.99 11.35
CA PHE A 307 -24.99 1.32 11.15
C PHE A 307 -25.94 1.44 12.34
N ASN A 308 -25.57 2.22 13.37
CA ASN A 308 -26.45 2.56 14.50
C ASN A 308 -27.30 3.83 14.26
N GLY A 309 -27.57 4.20 13.00
CA GLY A 309 -28.56 5.20 12.58
C GLY A 309 -28.17 6.69 12.69
N GLU A 310 -27.23 7.07 13.56
CA GLU A 310 -26.95 8.49 13.87
C GLU A 310 -25.55 9.01 13.50
N ASN A 311 -24.70 8.19 12.90
CA ASN A 311 -23.30 8.55 12.65
C ASN A 311 -22.95 8.48 11.18
N HIS A 312 -22.19 9.47 10.71
CA HIS A 312 -21.72 9.51 9.34
C HIS A 312 -20.21 9.29 9.24
N VAL A 313 -19.76 8.80 8.08
CA VAL A 313 -18.34 8.62 7.76
C VAL A 313 -17.55 9.94 7.92
N ASN A 314 -18.22 11.07 7.71
CA ASN A 314 -17.59 12.38 7.87
C ASN A 314 -17.21 12.70 9.32
N ASP A 315 -17.84 12.05 10.30
CA ASP A 315 -17.66 12.28 11.74
C ASP A 315 -16.51 11.46 12.33
N LEU A 316 -15.87 10.60 11.53
CA LEU A 316 -14.78 9.72 11.98
C LEU A 316 -13.58 10.48 12.57
N ASN A 317 -13.34 11.72 12.14
CA ASN A 317 -12.27 12.56 12.68
C ASN A 317 -12.63 13.21 14.03
N GLY A 318 -13.91 13.20 14.41
CA GLY A 318 -14.43 13.89 15.59
C GLY A 318 -14.23 13.12 16.90
N SER A 319 -14.37 13.84 18.01
CA SER A 319 -14.38 13.25 19.36
C SER A 319 -15.55 12.28 19.59
N LYS A 320 -16.64 12.43 18.82
CA LYS A 320 -17.81 11.52 18.83
C LYS A 320 -17.41 10.09 18.49
N PHE A 321 -16.61 9.88 17.44
CA PHE A 321 -16.12 8.56 17.04
C PHE A 321 -15.26 7.91 18.12
N LEU A 322 -14.28 8.65 18.65
CA LEU A 322 -13.40 8.14 19.71
C LEU A 322 -14.19 7.75 20.96
N THR A 323 -15.13 8.61 21.38
CA THR A 323 -15.97 8.36 22.57
C THR A 323 -16.83 7.11 22.37
N PHE A 324 -17.43 6.97 21.18
CA PHE A 324 -18.19 5.78 20.81
C PHE A 324 -17.34 4.50 20.88
N CYS A 325 -16.18 4.47 20.22
CA CYS A 325 -15.31 3.30 20.21
C CYS A 325 -14.83 2.89 21.62
N LEU A 326 -14.46 3.87 22.45
CA LEU A 326 -14.07 3.61 23.84
C LEU A 326 -15.23 3.06 24.68
N ALA A 327 -16.47 3.47 24.40
CA ALA A 327 -17.66 2.95 25.07
C ALA A 327 -18.02 1.52 24.62
N VAL A 328 -17.97 1.25 23.31
CA VAL A 328 -18.19 -0.09 22.73
C VAL A 328 -17.30 -1.12 23.40
N TYR A 329 -16.02 -0.80 23.56
CA TYR A 329 -15.05 -1.74 24.10
C TYR A 329 -15.24 -2.03 25.59
N LYS A 330 -15.87 -1.12 26.35
CA LYS A 330 -16.19 -1.32 27.78
C LYS A 330 -17.34 -2.32 27.99
N LYS A 331 -18.11 -2.67 26.96
CA LYS A 331 -19.20 -3.65 27.08
C LYS A 331 -18.60 -5.05 27.29
N SER A 332 -18.63 -5.56 28.52
CA SER A 332 -18.09 -6.88 28.86
C SER A 332 -18.91 -8.02 28.24
N ASN A 333 -20.24 -7.95 28.37
CA ASN A 333 -21.20 -8.93 27.82
C ASN A 333 -21.95 -8.28 26.65
N THR A 334 -21.90 -8.92 25.48
CA THR A 334 -22.57 -8.45 24.27
C THR A 334 -22.83 -9.63 23.35
N ASN A 335 -23.97 -9.60 22.67
CA ASN A 335 -24.32 -10.55 21.60
C ASN A 335 -24.01 -9.97 20.21
N ASP A 336 -23.47 -8.75 20.15
CA ASP A 336 -23.09 -8.09 18.90
C ASP A 336 -21.89 -8.80 18.25
N GLU A 337 -22.13 -9.37 17.07
CA GLU A 337 -21.15 -10.14 16.30
C GLU A 337 -19.87 -9.34 15.99
N ASN A 338 -19.99 -8.03 15.71
CA ASN A 338 -18.85 -7.19 15.41
C ASN A 338 -17.99 -6.94 16.65
N VAL A 339 -18.60 -6.75 17.82
CA VAL A 339 -17.83 -6.60 19.07
C VAL A 339 -17.12 -7.90 19.43
N ILE A 340 -17.79 -9.05 19.27
CA ILE A 340 -17.19 -10.38 19.51
C ILE A 340 -16.01 -10.61 18.56
N LYS A 341 -16.19 -10.32 17.27
CA LYS A 341 -15.15 -10.46 16.24
C LYS A 341 -13.94 -9.59 16.53
N VAL A 342 -14.15 -8.32 16.91
CA VAL A 342 -13.05 -7.42 17.33
C VAL A 342 -12.27 -8.00 18.51
N LYS A 343 -12.95 -8.46 19.56
CA LYS A 343 -12.27 -9.04 20.74
C LYS A 343 -11.47 -10.29 20.37
N SER A 344 -12.05 -11.20 19.58
CA SER A 344 -11.40 -12.44 19.13
C SER A 344 -10.13 -12.19 18.31
N ILE A 345 -10.17 -11.23 17.39
CA ILE A 345 -8.99 -10.84 16.60
C ILE A 345 -7.88 -10.30 17.53
N LEU A 346 -8.24 -9.39 18.45
CA LEU A 346 -7.27 -8.82 19.37
C LEU A 346 -6.66 -9.87 20.30
N ASP A 347 -7.45 -10.82 20.80
CA ASP A 347 -6.96 -11.93 21.62
C ASP A 347 -5.95 -12.80 20.86
N THR A 348 -6.30 -13.18 19.63
CA THR A 348 -5.40 -13.93 18.75
C THR A 348 -4.07 -13.20 18.56
N TRP A 349 -4.08 -11.87 18.41
CA TRP A 349 -2.85 -11.09 18.26
C TRP A 349 -2.02 -11.01 19.53
N ILE A 350 -2.65 -10.89 20.71
CA ILE A 350 -1.93 -10.90 21.99
C ILE A 350 -1.23 -12.24 22.16
N GLU A 351 -1.95 -13.34 21.94
CA GLU A 351 -1.41 -14.69 22.02
C GLU A 351 -0.27 -14.89 21.01
N LYS A 352 -0.42 -14.45 19.77
CA LYS A 352 0.55 -14.71 18.70
C LYS A 352 1.77 -13.79 18.72
N TYR A 353 1.64 -12.52 19.09
CA TYR A 353 2.68 -11.51 18.86
C TYR A 353 3.18 -10.80 20.13
N SER A 354 2.52 -10.94 21.28
CA SER A 354 3.07 -10.40 22.53
C SER A 354 3.77 -11.48 23.34
N LYS A 355 5.08 -11.30 23.55
CA LYS A 355 5.87 -12.22 24.38
C LYS A 355 5.54 -12.06 25.86
N THR A 356 5.38 -10.81 26.28
CA THR A 356 5.14 -10.46 27.69
C THR A 356 3.73 -10.90 28.12
N TYR A 357 2.74 -10.58 27.29
CA TYR A 357 1.34 -10.77 27.66
C TYR A 357 0.87 -12.21 27.43
N ARG A 358 1.46 -12.97 26.49
CA ARG A 358 1.20 -14.44 26.36
C ARG A 358 1.45 -15.21 27.66
N LYS A 359 2.45 -14.81 28.46
CA LYS A 359 2.83 -15.51 29.70
C LYS A 359 2.04 -15.03 30.92
N THR A 360 1.27 -13.96 30.79
CA THR A 360 0.60 -13.31 31.91
C THR A 360 -0.78 -13.91 32.15
N GLN A 361 -1.04 -14.42 33.34
CA GLN A 361 -2.37 -14.92 33.76
C GLN A 361 -3.29 -13.82 34.32
N ARG A 362 -2.76 -12.60 34.50
CA ARG A 362 -3.52 -11.47 35.05
C ARG A 362 -4.46 -10.86 34.00
N VAL A 363 -5.75 -11.15 34.14
CA VAL A 363 -6.83 -10.68 33.24
C VAL A 363 -6.83 -9.16 33.05
N ALA A 364 -6.63 -8.39 34.13
CA ALA A 364 -6.59 -6.92 34.04
C ALA A 364 -5.48 -6.42 33.10
N THR A 365 -4.32 -7.06 33.15
CA THR A 365 -3.16 -6.69 32.33
C THR A 365 -3.40 -7.05 30.86
N LEU A 366 -3.97 -8.24 30.59
CA LEU A 366 -4.38 -8.64 29.24
C LEU A 366 -5.40 -7.67 28.66
N ASN A 367 -6.39 -7.28 29.45
CA ASN A 367 -7.42 -6.32 29.03
C ASN A 367 -6.83 -4.95 28.68
N ASN A 368 -5.90 -4.44 29.48
CA ASN A 368 -5.22 -3.16 29.19
C ASN A 368 -4.44 -3.23 27.87
N PHE A 369 -3.75 -4.33 27.61
CA PHE A 369 -3.01 -4.50 26.36
C PHE A 369 -3.95 -4.68 25.15
N ARG A 370 -5.03 -5.44 25.31
CA ARG A 370 -6.10 -5.57 24.30
C ARG A 370 -6.71 -4.20 23.95
N ARG A 371 -6.96 -3.37 24.96
CA ARG A 371 -7.42 -1.99 24.78
C ARG A 371 -6.38 -1.11 24.07
N ALA A 372 -5.09 -1.28 24.35
CA ALA A 372 -4.04 -0.53 23.68
C ALA A 372 -4.00 -0.82 22.17
N LEU A 373 -4.08 -2.11 21.78
CA LEU A 373 -4.17 -2.51 20.38
C LEU A 373 -5.45 -1.98 19.71
N TYR A 374 -6.60 -2.11 20.38
CA TYR A 374 -7.86 -1.55 19.88
C TYR A 374 -7.77 -0.03 19.66
N THR A 375 -7.28 0.70 20.66
CA THR A 375 -7.13 2.16 20.65
C THR A 375 -6.21 2.61 19.51
N PHE A 376 -5.15 1.86 19.21
CA PHE A 376 -4.27 2.12 18.07
C PHE A 376 -5.03 2.10 16.74
N PHE A 377 -5.87 1.08 16.49
CA PHE A 377 -6.64 1.00 15.25
C PHE A 377 -7.74 2.06 15.19
N VAL A 378 -8.38 2.40 16.32
CA VAL A 378 -9.34 3.52 16.39
C VAL A 378 -8.69 4.85 15.99
N PHE A 379 -7.53 5.18 16.56
CA PHE A 379 -6.80 6.39 16.18
C PHE A 379 -6.27 6.35 14.74
N THR A 380 -5.92 5.16 14.24
CA THR A 380 -5.50 4.99 12.86
C THR A 380 -6.67 5.30 11.91
N LEU A 381 -7.87 4.76 12.19
CA LEU A 381 -9.10 5.04 11.46
C LEU A 381 -9.48 6.53 11.50
N GLN A 382 -9.36 7.17 12.66
CA GLN A 382 -9.65 8.58 12.86
C GLN A 382 -8.77 9.50 11.98
N ARG A 383 -7.56 9.04 11.61
CA ARG A 383 -6.59 9.82 10.82
C ARG A 383 -6.59 9.46 9.33
N THR A 384 -7.60 8.74 8.85
CA THR A 384 -7.72 8.29 7.46
C THR A 384 -8.39 9.32 6.54
N LYS A 385 -8.18 10.63 6.78
CA LYS A 385 -8.59 11.71 5.87
C LYS A 385 -7.38 12.44 5.30
#